data_AF-A0A9Q5JJC9-F1
#
_entry.id   AF-A0A9Q5JJC9-F1
#
_cell.length_a   1.000
_cell.length_b   1.000
_cell.length_c   1.000
_cell.angle_alpha   90.00
_cell.angle_beta   90.00
_cell.angle_gamma   90.00
#
_symmetry.space_group_name_H-M   'P 1'
#
loop_
_entity.id
_entity.type
_entity.pdbx_description
1 polymer ?
#
loop_
_entity_poly.entity_id
_entity_poly.type
_entity_poly.pdbx_seq_one_letter_code
_entity_poly.pdbx_strand_id
1 'polypeptide(L)'
;MFWLNGIARKRGLRQFNVLPKQSGIAWIMAMSLLVSLVVYMMTLTSDILEDILSFKLEVIMQFPYILSSISLIILFILFILKDMEKIWYWLISIVMIAVISMSGHVWSQQVPLWSIIIRTIHLIGLTLWLGSLVYLICYAIKVKINQLTSVRRMLLKVNIIAVIMLVFTGILMAIDETNTLTLWNNVSAWSIYLVIKIAGIIAMMLLGFYQTMRALRQRQQVHRFALMTELLIGMILIFAGIMMSQINIPS
;
A
#
# COMPACT_ATOMS: atom_id res chain seq x y z
N MET A 1 0.46 9.99 -2.52
CA MET A 1 0.33 11.40 -2.98
C MET A 1 0.86 12.42 -1.96
N PHE A 2 0.43 12.40 -0.69
CA PHE A 2 0.89 13.36 0.34
C PHE A 2 2.43 13.43 0.46
N TRP A 3 3.11 12.28 0.58
CA TRP A 3 4.58 12.23 0.68
C TRP A 3 5.27 12.81 -0.56
N LEU A 4 4.73 12.54 -1.75
CA LEU A 4 5.28 13.07 -3.00
C LEU A 4 5.12 14.58 -3.12
N ASN A 5 4.04 15.17 -2.60
CA ASN A 5 3.95 16.63 -2.49
C ASN A 5 5.04 17.20 -1.59
N GLY A 6 5.39 16.52 -0.49
CA GLY A 6 6.52 16.90 0.36
C GLY A 6 7.85 16.90 -0.39
N ILE A 7 8.11 15.86 -1.19
CA ILE A 7 9.34 15.75 -2.01
C ILE A 7 9.34 16.78 -3.15
N ALA A 8 8.19 16.98 -3.82
CA ALA A 8 8.01 17.93 -4.90
C ALA A 8 8.19 19.39 -4.43
N ARG A 9 7.69 19.72 -3.23
CA ARG A 9 7.85 21.04 -2.61
C ARG A 9 9.31 21.42 -2.42
N LYS A 10 10.16 20.49 -1.98
CA LYS A 10 11.61 20.72 -1.84
C LYS A 10 12.29 21.03 -3.17
N ARG A 11 11.64 20.74 -4.31
CA ARG A 11 12.15 20.94 -5.67
C ARG A 11 11.42 22.03 -6.45
N GLY A 12 10.57 22.82 -5.79
CA GLY A 12 9.81 23.91 -6.43
C GLY A 12 8.76 23.43 -7.46
N LEU A 13 8.35 22.16 -7.40
CA LEU A 13 7.40 21.57 -8.35
C LEU A 13 5.95 21.82 -7.90
N ARG A 14 5.01 21.82 -8.86
CA ARG A 14 3.57 21.99 -8.60
C ARG A 14 3.05 20.90 -7.66
N GLN A 15 2.31 21.30 -6.63
CA GLN A 15 1.73 20.40 -5.64
C GLN A 15 0.26 20.11 -5.99
N PHE A 16 -0.22 18.92 -5.65
CA PHE A 16 -1.64 18.60 -5.74
C PHE A 16 -2.28 18.70 -4.35
N ASN A 17 -3.39 19.41 -4.23
CA ASN A 17 -4.13 19.47 -2.97
C ASN A 17 -4.82 18.12 -2.74
N VAL A 18 -4.24 17.27 -1.89
CA VAL A 18 -4.80 15.95 -1.56
C VAL A 18 -5.51 16.02 -0.22
N LEU A 19 -4.82 16.26 0.89
CA LEU A 19 -5.42 16.36 2.24
C LEU A 19 -4.71 17.48 3.03
N PRO A 20 -5.39 18.23 3.93
CA PRO A 20 -6.77 18.09 4.43
C PRO A 20 -7.86 18.75 3.55
N LYS A 21 -7.50 19.37 2.42
CA LYS A 21 -8.46 20.09 1.56
C LYS A 21 -9.51 19.19 0.87
N GLN A 22 -9.23 17.90 0.63
CA GLN A 22 -10.21 16.93 0.11
C GLN A 22 -10.63 15.94 1.20
N SER A 23 -11.18 16.45 2.30
CA SER A 23 -11.65 15.66 3.45
C SER A 23 -12.64 14.55 3.06
N GLY A 24 -13.40 14.74 1.97
CA GLY A 24 -14.33 13.73 1.46
C GLY A 24 -13.68 12.39 1.15
N ILE A 25 -12.44 12.36 0.63
CA ILE A 25 -11.75 11.10 0.34
C ILE A 25 -11.45 10.33 1.63
N ALA A 26 -10.96 11.02 2.65
CA ALA A 26 -10.64 10.38 3.93
C ALA A 26 -11.91 9.91 4.65
N TRP A 27 -13.03 10.63 4.51
CA TRP A 27 -14.34 10.16 4.97
C TRP A 27 -14.82 8.90 4.23
N ILE A 28 -14.70 8.86 2.90
CA ILE A 28 -15.04 7.67 2.11
C ILE A 28 -14.21 6.45 2.58
N MET A 29 -12.91 6.65 2.82
CA MET A 29 -12.03 5.58 3.33
C MET A 29 -12.37 5.14 4.75
N ALA A 30 -12.73 6.07 5.64
CA ALA A 30 -13.18 5.73 6.98
C ALA A 30 -14.52 4.97 6.96
N MET A 31 -15.45 5.39 6.11
CA MET A 31 -16.75 4.73 5.95
C MET A 31 -16.62 3.35 5.31
N SER A 32 -15.72 3.16 4.35
CA SER A 32 -15.49 1.83 3.76
C SER A 32 -14.90 0.86 4.78
N LEU A 33 -13.99 1.31 5.66
CA LEU A 33 -13.50 0.52 6.79
C LEU A 33 -14.61 0.20 7.79
N LEU A 34 -15.49 1.16 8.09
CA LEU A 34 -16.63 0.93 8.97
C LEU A 34 -17.56 -0.13 8.41
N VAL A 35 -17.93 -0.03 7.14
CA VAL A 35 -18.77 -1.05 6.48
C VAL A 35 -18.08 -2.41 6.49
N SER A 36 -16.78 -2.47 6.19
CA SER A 36 -16.02 -3.72 6.23
C SER A 36 -15.96 -4.33 7.64
N LEU A 37 -15.82 -3.49 8.68
CA LEU A 37 -15.86 -3.93 10.06
C LEU A 37 -17.23 -4.52 10.42
N VAL A 38 -18.33 -3.88 10.02
CA VAL A 38 -19.69 -4.40 10.23
C VAL A 38 -19.88 -5.74 9.54
N VAL A 39 -19.44 -5.88 8.28
CA VAL A 39 -19.51 -7.15 7.54
C VAL A 39 -18.68 -8.22 8.24
N TYR A 40 -17.49 -7.90 8.74
CA TYR A 40 -16.67 -8.84 9.50
C TYR A 40 -17.39 -9.29 10.78
N MET A 41 -18.01 -8.38 11.52
CA MET A 41 -18.77 -8.69 12.73
C MET A 41 -19.95 -9.63 12.46
N MET A 42 -20.58 -9.55 11.28
CA MET A 42 -21.63 -10.48 10.86
C MET A 42 -21.14 -11.92 10.62
N THR A 43 -19.82 -12.13 10.49
CA THR A 43 -19.24 -13.47 10.34
C THR A 43 -18.90 -14.14 11.68
N LEU A 44 -18.98 -13.40 12.78
CA LEU A 44 -18.72 -13.91 14.13
C LEU A 44 -19.95 -14.64 14.70
N THR A 45 -19.72 -15.55 15.65
CA THR A 45 -20.80 -16.20 16.39
C THR A 45 -21.52 -15.19 17.30
N SER A 46 -22.79 -15.48 17.64
CA SER A 46 -23.63 -14.61 18.48
C SER A 46 -22.95 -14.25 19.80
N ASP A 47 -22.30 -15.21 20.44
CA ASP A 47 -21.72 -15.05 21.78
C ASP A 47 -20.53 -14.10 21.75
N ILE A 48 -19.68 -14.23 20.72
CA ILE A 48 -18.53 -13.34 20.50
C ILE A 48 -19.03 -11.94 20.13
N LEU A 49 -20.08 -11.83 19.31
CA LEU A 49 -20.66 -10.56 18.93
C LEU A 49 -21.21 -9.80 20.15
N GLU A 50 -21.93 -10.49 21.04
CA GLU A 50 -22.47 -9.91 22.28
C GLU A 50 -21.35 -9.46 23.23
N ASP A 51 -20.28 -10.25 23.34
CA ASP A 51 -19.10 -9.89 24.12
C ASP A 51 -18.37 -8.65 23.58
N ILE A 52 -18.30 -8.48 22.26
CA ILE A 52 -17.72 -7.28 21.65
C ILE A 52 -18.65 -6.07 21.84
N LEU A 53 -19.97 -6.23 21.65
CA LEU A 53 -20.95 -5.14 21.82
C LEU A 53 -21.07 -4.69 23.28
N SER A 54 -20.81 -5.59 24.23
CA SER A 54 -20.70 -5.27 25.66
C SER A 54 -19.33 -4.71 26.07
N PHE A 55 -18.45 -4.44 25.10
CA PHE A 55 -17.12 -3.85 25.31
C PHE A 55 -16.19 -4.66 26.22
N LYS A 56 -16.28 -6.00 26.21
CA LYS A 56 -15.30 -6.84 26.91
C LYS A 56 -13.93 -6.73 26.25
N LEU A 57 -13.03 -5.98 26.89
CA LEU A 57 -11.69 -5.69 26.37
C LEU A 57 -10.87 -6.96 26.11
N GLU A 58 -11.03 -7.98 26.94
CA GLU A 58 -10.35 -9.27 26.78
C GLU A 58 -10.68 -9.95 25.46
N VAL A 59 -11.92 -9.81 24.99
CA VAL A 59 -12.38 -10.39 23.72
C VAL A 59 -11.95 -9.50 22.55
N ILE A 60 -12.10 -8.18 22.65
CA ILE A 60 -11.71 -7.25 21.57
C ILE A 60 -10.21 -7.36 21.24
N MET A 61 -9.35 -7.50 22.25
CA MET A 61 -7.91 -7.64 22.08
C MET A 61 -7.51 -8.90 21.30
N GLN A 62 -8.37 -9.92 21.25
CA GLN A 62 -8.14 -11.16 20.49
C GLN A 62 -8.41 -11.03 18.99
N PHE A 63 -8.99 -9.91 18.55
CA PHE A 63 -9.31 -9.65 17.14
C PHE A 63 -8.46 -8.50 16.56
N PRO A 64 -7.23 -8.79 16.07
CA PRO A 64 -6.34 -7.79 15.46
C PRO A 64 -7.01 -6.98 14.34
N TYR A 65 -7.90 -7.61 13.57
CA TYR A 65 -8.63 -6.92 12.50
C TYR A 65 -9.53 -5.80 13.02
N ILE A 66 -10.30 -6.06 14.09
CA ILE A 66 -11.17 -5.07 14.74
C ILE A 66 -10.34 -3.91 15.28
N LEU A 67 -9.25 -4.23 16.00
CA LEU A 67 -8.36 -3.22 16.58
C LEU A 67 -7.72 -2.33 15.49
N SER A 68 -7.22 -2.94 14.42
CA SER A 68 -6.62 -2.20 13.29
C SER A 68 -7.63 -1.34 12.55
N SER A 69 -8.87 -1.82 12.36
CA SER A 69 -9.94 -1.08 11.69
C SER A 69 -10.37 0.15 12.49
N ILE A 70 -10.61 0.00 13.78
CA ILE A 70 -10.96 1.12 14.68
C ILE A 70 -9.81 2.14 14.71
N SER A 71 -8.57 1.68 14.85
CA SER A 71 -7.38 2.54 14.85
C SER A 71 -7.27 3.35 13.55
N LEU A 72 -7.50 2.72 12.39
CA LEU A 72 -7.46 3.41 11.09
C LEU A 72 -8.58 4.43 10.94
N ILE A 73 -9.80 4.13 11.40
CA ILE A 73 -10.92 5.09 11.38
C ILE A 73 -10.55 6.35 12.18
N ILE A 74 -10.02 6.17 13.41
CA ILE A 74 -9.56 7.28 14.25
C ILE A 74 -8.45 8.06 13.55
N LEU A 75 -7.45 7.37 12.99
CA LEU A 75 -6.35 8.02 12.28
C LEU A 75 -6.80 8.79 11.04
N PHE A 76 -7.79 8.30 10.29
CA PHE A 76 -8.39 9.03 9.17
C PHE A 76 -9.07 10.32 9.65
N ILE A 77 -9.80 10.28 10.76
CA ILE A 77 -10.41 11.48 11.36
C ILE A 77 -9.33 12.47 11.79
N LEU A 78 -8.29 12.02 12.49
CA LEU A 78 -7.16 12.85 12.92
C LEU A 78 -6.40 13.46 11.73
N PHE A 79 -6.34 12.76 10.60
CA PHE A 79 -5.66 13.23 9.39
C PHE A 79 -6.42 14.36 8.67
N ILE A 80 -7.74 14.46 8.88
CA ILE A 80 -8.60 15.50 8.29
C ILE A 80 -8.54 16.81 9.08
N LEU A 81 -8.12 16.77 10.35
CA LEU A 81 -8.02 17.96 11.20
C LEU A 81 -7.25 19.07 10.47
N LYS A 82 -7.89 20.24 10.36
CA LYS A 82 -7.35 21.40 9.67
C LYS A 82 -6.39 22.15 10.59
N ASP A 83 -5.51 22.93 9.98
CA ASP A 83 -4.63 23.89 10.68
C ASP A 83 -3.63 23.27 11.67
N MET A 84 -3.33 21.98 11.50
CA MET A 84 -2.29 21.30 12.27
C MET A 84 -0.90 21.56 11.69
N GLU A 85 0.14 21.41 12.51
CA GLU A 85 1.53 21.51 12.05
C GLU A 85 1.87 20.47 10.98
N LYS A 86 2.82 20.78 10.09
CA LYS A 86 3.21 19.86 9.00
C LYS A 86 3.69 18.50 9.52
N ILE A 87 4.31 18.48 10.70
CA ILE A 87 4.81 17.25 11.33
C ILE A 87 3.68 16.30 11.72
N TRP A 88 2.51 16.84 12.09
CA TRP A 88 1.32 16.06 12.46
C TRP A 88 0.88 15.12 11.34
N TYR A 89 0.71 15.67 10.13
CA TYR A 89 0.31 14.88 8.97
C TYR A 89 1.38 13.85 8.57
N TRP A 90 2.66 14.15 8.74
CA TRP A 90 3.72 13.16 8.54
C TRP A 90 3.61 12.01 9.54
N LEU A 91 3.49 12.33 10.83
CA LEU A 91 3.38 11.37 11.91
C LEU A 91 2.17 10.45 11.72
N ILE A 92 0.97 11.01 11.51
CA ILE A 92 -0.24 10.20 11.29
C ILE A 92 -0.07 9.28 10.10
N SER A 93 0.47 9.75 8.98
CA SER A 93 0.64 8.90 7.80
C SER A 93 1.59 7.73 8.04
N ILE A 94 2.64 7.91 8.86
CA ILE A 94 3.55 6.83 9.26
C ILE A 94 2.84 5.85 10.19
N VAL A 95 2.11 6.36 11.19
CA VAL A 95 1.34 5.54 12.13
C VAL A 95 0.28 4.72 11.40
N MET A 96 -0.41 5.29 10.41
CA MET A 96 -1.36 4.54 9.58
C MET A 96 -0.71 3.37 8.86
N ILE A 97 0.48 3.55 8.27
CA ILE A 97 1.21 2.45 7.63
C ILE A 97 1.58 1.37 8.64
N ALA A 98 2.05 1.78 9.84
CA ALA A 98 2.36 0.84 10.91
C ALA A 98 1.12 0.04 11.36
N VAL A 99 -0.03 0.69 11.54
CA VAL A 99 -1.29 0.00 11.91
C VAL A 99 -1.72 -0.98 10.82
N ILE A 100 -1.61 -0.63 9.54
CA ILE A 100 -1.89 -1.57 8.44
C ILE A 100 -0.92 -2.76 8.48
N SER A 101 0.36 -2.51 8.76
CA SER A 101 1.38 -3.56 8.81
C SER A 101 1.15 -4.60 9.92
N MET A 102 0.52 -4.19 11.02
CA MET A 102 0.18 -5.04 12.17
C MET A 102 -1.12 -5.82 11.97
N SER A 103 -1.86 -5.55 10.88
CA SER A 103 -3.09 -6.23 10.56
C SER A 103 -2.83 -7.65 10.01
N GLY A 104 -3.72 -8.59 10.32
CA GLY A 104 -3.67 -9.98 9.87
C GLY A 104 -2.80 -10.91 10.74
N HIS A 105 -2.38 -12.03 10.17
CA HIS A 105 -1.68 -13.15 10.84
C HIS A 105 -0.21 -12.87 11.23
N VAL A 106 0.21 -11.60 11.34
CA VAL A 106 1.60 -11.27 11.72
C VAL A 106 1.92 -11.75 13.12
N TRP A 107 0.92 -11.70 14.00
CA TRP A 107 1.05 -12.09 15.39
C TRP A 107 1.26 -13.60 15.58
N SER A 108 0.97 -14.41 14.56
CA SER A 108 1.23 -15.87 14.58
C SER A 108 2.55 -16.26 13.92
N GLN A 109 3.38 -15.31 13.48
CA GLN A 109 4.71 -15.61 12.93
C GLN A 109 5.74 -15.87 14.03
N GLN A 110 6.85 -16.53 13.68
CA GLN A 110 7.89 -16.91 14.64
C GLN A 110 8.52 -15.70 15.35
N VAL A 111 8.71 -14.59 14.63
CA VAL A 111 9.26 -13.35 15.18
C VAL A 111 8.38 -12.16 14.76
N PRO A 112 7.23 -11.91 15.44
CA PRO A 112 6.23 -10.94 15.01
C PRO A 112 6.78 -9.53 14.78
N LEU A 113 7.72 -9.07 15.63
CA LEU A 113 8.32 -7.75 15.50
C LEU A 113 9.11 -7.59 14.20
N TRP A 114 9.84 -8.62 13.77
CA TRP A 114 10.62 -8.59 12.53
C TRP A 114 9.69 -8.52 11.32
N SER A 115 8.64 -9.32 11.33
CA SER A 115 7.59 -9.37 10.31
C SER A 115 6.87 -8.03 10.16
N ILE A 116 6.53 -7.35 11.28
CA ILE A 116 5.94 -6.00 11.28
C ILE A 116 6.88 -4.99 10.62
N ILE A 117 8.18 -5.02 10.94
CA ILE A 117 9.18 -4.11 10.37
C ILE A 117 9.27 -4.31 8.85
N ILE A 118 9.41 -5.56 8.40
CA ILE A 118 9.50 -5.86 6.96
C ILE A 118 8.22 -5.41 6.24
N ARG A 119 7.04 -5.72 6.79
CA ARG A 119 5.74 -5.31 6.22
C ARG A 119 5.59 -3.78 6.17
N THR A 120 6.03 -3.08 7.22
CA THR A 120 6.02 -1.60 7.24
C THR A 120 6.87 -1.04 6.11
N ILE A 121 8.11 -1.54 5.94
CA ILE A 121 9.02 -1.11 4.87
C ILE A 121 8.41 -1.45 3.49
N HIS A 122 7.80 -2.62 3.35
CA HIS A 122 7.11 -3.03 2.11
C HIS A 122 5.96 -2.08 1.76
N LEU A 123 5.11 -1.75 2.73
CA LEU A 123 3.98 -0.83 2.56
C LEU A 123 4.44 0.60 2.25
N ILE A 124 5.56 1.05 2.82
CA ILE A 124 6.20 2.32 2.44
C ILE A 124 6.60 2.27 0.96
N GLY A 125 7.25 1.19 0.52
CA GLY A 125 7.60 0.98 -0.89
C GLY A 125 6.38 1.05 -1.80
N LEU A 126 5.29 0.35 -1.45
CA LEU A 126 4.02 0.35 -2.19
C LEU A 126 3.41 1.75 -2.25
N THR A 127 3.41 2.47 -1.13
CA THR A 127 2.86 3.83 -1.02
C THR A 127 3.63 4.82 -1.90
N LEU A 128 4.96 4.71 -1.94
CA LEU A 128 5.82 5.52 -2.80
C LEU A 128 5.64 5.18 -4.28
N TRP A 129 5.60 3.90 -4.61
CA TRP A 129 5.43 3.39 -5.98
C TRP A 129 4.07 3.80 -6.56
N LEU A 130 2.97 3.44 -5.89
CA LEU A 130 1.62 3.77 -6.35
C LEU A 130 1.38 5.28 -6.32
N GLY A 131 1.89 5.95 -5.29
CA GLY A 131 1.89 7.41 -5.25
C GLY A 131 2.54 8.02 -6.49
N SER A 132 3.68 7.48 -6.92
CA SER A 132 4.50 8.01 -8.02
C SER A 132 3.75 7.90 -9.35
N LEU A 133 3.11 6.76 -9.59
CA LEU A 133 2.27 6.53 -10.75
C LEU A 133 1.09 7.51 -10.81
N VAL A 134 0.32 7.61 -9.72
CA VAL A 134 -0.84 8.53 -9.66
C VAL A 134 -0.39 9.98 -9.86
N TYR A 135 0.74 10.36 -9.26
CA TYR A 135 1.31 11.70 -9.39
C TYR A 135 1.73 12.01 -10.83
N LEU A 136 2.31 11.03 -11.53
CA LEU A 136 2.70 11.16 -12.93
C LEU A 136 1.47 11.30 -13.84
N ILE A 137 0.42 10.52 -13.61
CA ILE A 137 -0.86 10.63 -14.33
C ILE A 137 -1.45 12.04 -14.16
N CYS A 138 -1.51 12.53 -12.93
CA CYS A 138 -2.02 13.87 -12.63
C CYS A 138 -1.22 14.97 -13.36
N TYR A 139 0.10 14.84 -13.46
CA TYR A 139 0.94 15.74 -14.25
C TYR A 139 0.71 15.61 -15.76
N ALA A 140 0.61 14.38 -16.27
CA ALA A 140 0.42 14.09 -17.69
C ALA A 140 -0.92 14.62 -18.24
N ILE A 141 -1.92 14.76 -17.36
CA ILE A 141 -3.24 15.33 -17.67
C ILE A 141 -3.23 16.87 -17.55
N LYS A 142 -2.60 17.44 -16.51
CA LYS A 142 -2.80 18.85 -16.12
C LYS A 142 -1.68 19.85 -16.46
N VAL A 143 -0.51 19.42 -16.97
CA VAL A 143 0.69 20.28 -17.03
C VAL A 143 1.32 20.35 -18.43
N LYS A 144 1.80 21.55 -18.80
CA LYS A 144 2.57 21.83 -20.02
C LYS A 144 3.97 21.20 -19.97
N ILE A 145 4.51 20.84 -21.13
CA ILE A 145 5.69 19.97 -21.36
C ILE A 145 6.96 20.38 -20.57
N ASN A 146 7.19 21.67 -20.31
CA ASN A 146 8.48 22.15 -19.77
C ASN A 146 8.78 21.75 -18.31
N GLN A 147 7.77 21.53 -17.45
CA GLN A 147 7.99 21.06 -16.07
C GLN A 147 7.98 19.52 -15.95
N LEU A 148 7.57 18.82 -17.00
CA LEU A 148 7.40 17.37 -17.00
C LEU A 148 8.74 16.64 -16.79
N THR A 149 9.83 17.22 -17.27
CA THR A 149 11.16 16.60 -17.30
C THR A 149 11.77 16.50 -15.89
N SER A 150 11.68 17.57 -15.09
CA SER A 150 12.14 17.63 -13.71
C SER A 150 11.31 16.73 -12.79
N VAL A 151 9.98 16.76 -12.96
CA VAL A 151 9.04 15.89 -12.23
C VAL A 151 9.33 14.43 -12.53
N ARG A 152 9.53 14.08 -13.80
CA ARG A 152 9.85 12.71 -14.20
C ARG A 152 11.16 12.23 -13.59
N ARG A 153 12.22 13.04 -13.60
CA ARG A 153 13.50 12.68 -12.98
C ARG A 153 13.35 12.46 -11.47
N MET A 154 12.52 13.26 -10.80
CA MET A 154 12.17 13.04 -9.39
C MET A 154 11.45 11.71 -9.19
N LEU A 155 10.39 11.48 -9.95
CA LEU A 155 9.55 10.28 -9.83
C LEU A 155 10.32 9.01 -10.16
N LEU A 156 11.19 9.02 -11.18
CA LEU A 156 12.05 7.87 -11.52
C LEU A 156 12.98 7.50 -10.36
N LYS A 157 13.63 8.48 -9.71
CA LYS A 157 14.47 8.20 -8.53
C LYS A 157 13.67 7.59 -7.38
N VAL A 158 12.48 8.14 -7.10
CA VAL A 158 11.59 7.58 -6.07
C VAL A 158 11.12 6.18 -6.44
N ASN A 159 10.78 5.94 -7.71
CA ASN A 159 10.29 4.66 -8.19
C ASN A 159 11.36 3.56 -8.12
N ILE A 160 12.60 3.87 -8.47
CA ILE A 160 13.73 2.93 -8.35
C ILE A 160 13.91 2.51 -6.89
N ILE A 161 13.95 3.49 -5.97
CA ILE A 161 14.05 3.20 -4.53
C ILE A 161 12.87 2.35 -4.07
N ALA A 162 11.65 2.70 -4.47
CA ALA A 162 10.45 1.96 -4.10
C ALA A 162 10.48 0.52 -4.62
N VAL A 163 10.88 0.29 -5.88
CA VAL A 163 11.00 -1.07 -6.45
C VAL A 163 12.07 -1.88 -5.72
N ILE A 164 13.23 -1.29 -5.43
CA ILE A 164 14.28 -1.96 -4.65
C ILE A 164 13.74 -2.38 -3.28
N MET A 165 13.09 -1.45 -2.55
CA MET A 165 12.46 -1.76 -1.26
C MET A 165 11.45 -2.90 -1.40
N LEU A 166 10.58 -2.87 -2.41
CA LEU A 166 9.55 -3.88 -2.64
C LEU A 166 10.10 -5.27 -2.96
N VAL A 167 11.15 -5.35 -3.78
CA VAL A 167 11.78 -6.63 -4.14
C VAL A 167 12.45 -7.23 -2.91
N PHE A 168 13.30 -6.46 -2.21
CA PHE A 168 14.01 -6.97 -1.03
C PHE A 168 13.05 -7.38 0.09
N THR A 169 12.10 -6.52 0.45
CA THR A 169 11.11 -6.85 1.50
C THR A 169 10.15 -7.95 1.06
N GLY A 170 9.80 -8.02 -0.23
CA GLY A 170 8.97 -9.10 -0.77
C GLY A 170 9.61 -10.47 -0.64
N ILE A 171 10.91 -10.57 -0.92
CA ILE A 171 11.69 -11.79 -0.73
C ILE A 171 11.75 -12.14 0.77
N LEU A 172 12.05 -11.17 1.63
CA LEU A 172 12.10 -11.39 3.08
C LEU A 172 10.76 -11.88 3.65
N MET A 173 9.63 -11.28 3.25
CA MET A 173 8.31 -11.75 3.69
C MET A 173 7.98 -13.15 3.18
N ALA A 174 8.39 -13.51 1.96
CA ALA A 174 8.17 -14.86 1.45
C ALA A 174 8.93 -15.90 2.28
N ILE A 175 10.16 -15.59 2.69
CA ILE A 175 10.97 -16.46 3.57
C ILE A 175 10.36 -16.55 4.97
N ASP A 176 9.88 -15.43 5.51
CA ASP A 176 9.29 -15.34 6.86
C ASP A 176 7.94 -16.07 6.95
N GLU A 177 7.14 -16.01 5.87
CA GLU A 177 5.80 -16.59 5.81
C GLU A 177 5.80 -18.06 5.38
N THR A 178 6.86 -18.61 4.78
CA THR A 178 6.82 -19.98 4.25
C THR A 178 8.00 -20.86 4.65
N ASN A 179 7.67 -22.13 4.92
CA ASN A 179 8.65 -23.20 4.92
C ASN A 179 8.91 -23.63 3.46
N THR A 180 10.07 -23.27 2.91
CA THR A 180 10.39 -23.45 1.48
C THR A 180 10.17 -24.88 0.93
N LEU A 181 10.17 -25.90 1.81
CA LEU A 181 9.89 -27.30 1.45
C LEU A 181 8.41 -27.60 1.16
N THR A 182 7.46 -26.89 1.77
CA THR A 182 6.01 -27.20 1.64
C THR A 182 5.40 -26.59 0.38
N LEU A 183 6.01 -25.50 -0.13
CA LEU A 183 5.65 -24.80 -1.36
C LEU A 183 5.78 -25.67 -2.63
N TRP A 184 6.71 -26.63 -2.63
CA TRP A 184 6.96 -27.52 -3.77
C TRP A 184 6.05 -28.75 -3.80
N ASN A 185 5.58 -29.19 -2.62
CA ASN A 185 4.86 -30.46 -2.50
C ASN A 185 3.33 -30.29 -2.56
N ASN A 186 2.79 -29.12 -2.24
CA ASN A 186 1.35 -28.85 -2.28
C ASN A 186 1.06 -27.54 -3.03
N VAL A 187 0.55 -27.65 -4.26
CA VAL A 187 0.05 -26.49 -5.03
C VAL A 187 -1.26 -26.00 -4.41
N SER A 188 -1.16 -25.16 -3.37
CA SER A 188 -2.32 -24.49 -2.75
C SER A 188 -2.63 -23.18 -3.49
N ALA A 189 -3.83 -22.62 -3.28
CA ALA A 189 -4.21 -21.31 -3.84
C ALA A 189 -3.19 -20.20 -3.51
N TRP A 190 -2.55 -20.28 -2.33
CA TRP A 190 -1.49 -19.37 -1.91
C TRP A 190 -0.27 -19.40 -2.86
N SER A 191 0.15 -20.59 -3.30
CA SER A 191 1.28 -20.75 -4.24
C SER A 191 0.98 -20.12 -5.61
N ILE A 192 -0.26 -20.22 -6.10
CA ILE A 192 -0.71 -19.61 -7.35
C ILE A 192 -0.64 -18.08 -7.26
N TYR A 193 -1.13 -17.49 -6.16
CA TYR A 193 -1.02 -16.05 -5.94
C TYR A 193 0.44 -15.57 -5.85
N LEU A 194 1.34 -16.38 -5.29
CA LEU A 194 2.76 -16.08 -5.25
C LEU A 194 3.38 -16.06 -6.66
N VAL A 195 3.05 -17.03 -7.51
CA VAL A 195 3.50 -17.06 -8.91
C VAL A 195 2.99 -15.84 -9.67
N ILE A 196 1.71 -15.49 -9.52
CA ILE A 196 1.12 -14.28 -10.12
C ILE A 196 1.88 -13.04 -9.64
N LYS A 197 2.20 -12.96 -8.35
CA LYS A 197 2.94 -11.84 -7.75
C LYS A 197 4.34 -11.71 -8.36
N ILE A 198 5.09 -12.80 -8.48
CA ILE A 198 6.42 -12.82 -9.11
C ILE A 198 6.34 -12.43 -10.58
N ALA A 199 5.45 -13.08 -11.34
CA ALA A 199 5.29 -12.82 -12.77
C ALA A 199 4.89 -11.35 -13.05
N GLY A 200 3.95 -10.81 -12.26
CA GLY A 200 3.54 -9.42 -12.40
C GLY A 200 4.63 -8.43 -11.99
N ILE A 201 5.45 -8.72 -10.97
CA ILE A 201 6.62 -7.88 -10.62
C ILE A 201 7.62 -7.85 -11.78
N ILE A 202 7.94 -9.01 -12.39
CA ILE A 202 8.82 -9.09 -13.55
C ILE A 202 8.23 -8.30 -14.73
N ALA A 203 6.95 -8.47 -15.03
CA ALA A 203 6.27 -7.73 -16.09
C ALA A 203 6.33 -6.21 -15.85
N MET A 204 6.10 -5.74 -14.63
CA MET A 204 6.19 -4.32 -14.29
C MET A 204 7.62 -3.78 -14.38
N MET A 205 8.63 -4.55 -13.94
CA MET A 205 10.03 -4.15 -14.10
C MET A 205 10.42 -4.03 -15.59
N LEU A 206 10.00 -4.99 -16.41
CA LEU A 206 10.25 -4.96 -17.86
C LEU A 206 9.54 -3.78 -18.54
N LEU A 207 8.28 -3.51 -18.18
CA LEU A 207 7.53 -2.36 -18.70
C LEU A 207 8.17 -1.03 -18.28
N GLY A 208 8.52 -0.88 -17.00
CA GLY A 208 9.18 0.34 -16.48
C GLY A 208 10.56 0.56 -17.11
N PHE A 209 11.32 -0.52 -17.32
CA PHE A 209 12.61 -0.47 -18.01
C PHE A 209 12.45 -0.11 -19.50
N TYR A 210 11.51 -0.73 -20.20
CA TYR A 210 11.19 -0.42 -21.59
C TYR A 210 10.77 1.05 -21.77
N GLN A 211 9.91 1.56 -20.88
CA GLN A 211 9.51 2.96 -20.88
C GLN A 211 10.69 3.92 -20.61
N THR A 212 11.64 3.50 -19.77
CA THR A 212 12.84 4.29 -19.46
C THR A 212 13.80 4.32 -20.66
N MET A 213 14.08 3.17 -21.27
CA MET A 213 14.93 3.04 -22.46
C MET A 213 14.35 3.77 -23.67
N ARG A 214 13.06 3.59 -23.96
CA ARG A 214 12.42 4.26 -25.09
C ARG A 214 12.36 5.78 -24.92
N ALA A 215 12.16 6.26 -23.70
CA ALA A 215 12.13 7.69 -23.42
C ALA A 215 13.50 8.38 -23.46
N LEU A 216 14.58 7.63 -23.21
CA LEU A 216 15.95 8.10 -23.49
C LEU A 216 16.18 8.26 -25.00
N ARG A 217 15.51 7.45 -25.84
CA ARG A 217 15.69 7.42 -27.30
C ARG A 217 14.75 8.37 -28.08
N GLN A 218 13.53 8.61 -27.63
CA GLN A 218 12.52 9.43 -28.32
C GLN A 218 12.07 10.63 -27.48
N ARG A 219 12.78 11.77 -27.58
CA ARG A 219 12.41 13.13 -27.11
C ARG A 219 11.34 13.22 -25.99
N GLN A 220 11.56 12.48 -24.90
CA GLN A 220 10.85 12.60 -23.61
C GLN A 220 9.31 12.46 -23.60
N GLN A 221 8.67 11.89 -24.63
CA GLN A 221 7.23 11.65 -24.63
C GLN A 221 6.89 10.41 -23.77
N VAL A 222 5.94 10.54 -22.84
CA VAL A 222 5.45 9.43 -22.01
C VAL A 222 4.19 8.85 -22.65
N HIS A 223 4.18 7.54 -22.91
CA HIS A 223 3.03 6.87 -23.49
C HIS A 223 1.95 6.65 -22.42
N ARG A 224 0.88 7.45 -22.46
CA ARG A 224 -0.21 7.43 -21.47
C ARG A 224 -0.79 6.01 -21.27
N PHE A 225 -0.94 5.28 -22.37
CA PHE A 225 -1.47 3.91 -22.34
C PHE A 225 -0.56 2.94 -21.57
N ALA A 226 0.77 3.05 -21.75
CA ALA A 226 1.72 2.18 -21.04
C ALA A 226 1.68 2.42 -19.53
N LEU A 227 1.45 3.67 -19.12
CA LEU A 227 1.35 4.02 -17.72
C LEU A 227 0.02 3.57 -17.09
N MET A 228 -1.08 3.62 -17.84
CA MET A 228 -2.36 3.06 -17.39
C MET A 228 -2.28 1.53 -17.26
N THR A 229 -1.60 0.84 -18.19
CA THR A 229 -1.38 -0.61 -18.08
C THR A 229 -0.52 -0.95 -16.86
N GLU A 230 0.50 -0.15 -16.54
CA GLU A 230 1.34 -0.34 -15.35
C GLU A 230 0.53 -0.15 -14.05
N LEU A 231 -0.34 0.86 -14.00
CA LEU A 231 -1.26 1.06 -12.88
C LEU A 231 -2.26 -0.10 -12.73
N LEU A 232 -2.80 -0.61 -13.84
CA LEU A 232 -3.73 -1.73 -13.83
C LEU A 232 -3.07 -3.03 -13.35
N ILE A 233 -1.86 -3.34 -13.83
CA ILE A 233 -1.06 -4.48 -13.34
C ILE A 233 -0.74 -4.29 -11.85
N GLY A 234 -0.38 -3.07 -11.43
CA GLY A 234 -0.18 -2.73 -10.02
C GLY A 234 -1.40 -3.00 -9.14
N MET A 235 -2.58 -2.62 -9.61
CA MET A 235 -3.83 -2.85 -8.90
C MET A 235 -4.14 -4.35 -8.78
N ILE A 236 -3.92 -5.13 -9.85
CA ILE A 236 -4.04 -6.60 -9.82
C ILE A 236 -3.07 -7.21 -8.82
N LEU A 237 -1.83 -6.72 -8.75
CA LEU A 237 -0.82 -7.23 -7.81
C LEU A 237 -1.15 -6.91 -6.35
N ILE A 238 -1.67 -5.71 -6.08
CA ILE A 238 -2.16 -5.34 -4.74
C ILE A 238 -3.32 -6.26 -4.37
N PHE A 239 -4.27 -6.47 -5.28
CA PHE A 239 -5.40 -7.38 -5.05
C PHE A 239 -4.95 -8.81 -4.78
N ALA A 240 -4.01 -9.34 -5.57
CA ALA A 240 -3.41 -10.66 -5.36
C ALA A 240 -2.72 -10.76 -3.99
N GLY A 241 -2.01 -9.71 -3.57
CA GLY A 241 -1.41 -9.62 -2.24
C GLY A 241 -2.44 -9.63 -1.10
N ILE A 242 -3.55 -8.91 -1.27
CA ILE A 242 -4.65 -8.90 -0.30
C ILE A 242 -5.26 -10.30 -0.21
N MET A 243 -5.59 -10.93 -1.35
CA MET A 243 -6.14 -12.30 -1.36
C MET A 243 -5.20 -13.32 -0.70
N MET A 244 -3.90 -13.23 -0.97
CA MET A 244 -2.90 -14.07 -0.33
C MET A 244 -2.90 -13.93 1.20
N SER A 245 -3.11 -12.71 1.73
CA SER A 245 -3.19 -12.48 3.18
C SER A 245 -4.45 -13.03 3.87
N GLN A 246 -5.49 -13.35 3.10
CA GLN A 246 -6.76 -13.90 3.59
C GLN A 246 -6.83 -15.42 3.48
N ILE A 247 -5.88 -16.05 2.78
CA ILE A 247 -5.83 -17.51 2.60
C ILE A 247 -4.84 -18.08 3.60
N ASN A 248 -5.22 -19.17 4.25
CA ASN A 248 -4.33 -19.89 5.16
C ASN A 248 -3.05 -20.29 4.44
N ILE A 249 -1.92 -19.96 5.06
CA ILE A 249 -0.60 -20.36 4.58
C ILE A 249 -0.56 -21.89 4.59
N PRO A 250 -0.13 -22.56 3.49
CA PRO A 250 0.05 -24.01 3.49
C PRO A 250 1.08 -24.40 4.55
N SER A 251 0.62 -25.12 5.58
CA SER A 251 1.43 -25.71 6.65
C SER A 251 2.15 -26.96 6.19
#